data_AF-A0ABD1AR90-F1
#
_entry.id   AF-A0ABD1AR90-F1
#
_cell.length_a   1.000
_cell.length_b   1.000
_cell.length_c   1.000
_cell.angle_alpha   90.00
_cell.angle_beta   90.00
_cell.angle_gamma   90.00
#
_symmetry.space_group_name_H-M   'P 1'
#
loop_
_entity.id
_entity.type
_entity.pdbx_description
1 polymer ?
#
loop_
_entity_poly.entity_id
_entity_poly.type
_entity_poly.pdbx_seq_one_letter_code
_entity_poly.pdbx_strand_id
1 'polypeptide(L)'
;MRKHSIRDSLKSFFEPHLDPDNNELLKGTKTEIDEKVKKILGIVESGDIEEDESKRVEVAELVKEFYREYESLYRQYDDLTGEIRKKVHGKGENESSSSSSSDSDSEKKSKRNGRAENDIELVKQQMEAANLEIADLKKKLATTDEEKEAVDLEHQEILKKLKESEAICGNLRLETEKLTSENTELNQKLEVAGDLNQKLEDVKKERDGLETDLEKMTQEFSDYVNKAKDHESTLEENNRLLAQKNETEAELEREKQALLNQINDVQKALLEQEAAYNTLSQEHKQINGLFEEREATIKKLTDDYKQAREMLEEYMSKLEETERRMEETGKDVTSRDSEIVDLQEAMDSLRNQVEMKGEEIESLMEKMSNIEVKLRLSNQKLRVTEQVLVEKEEESKRIEAKHLEEQALLEEKIAMTHETYRGLINEISERVNSTILNRFQSLSEKFEEKHRSYEETVVEATKMFSRAKKCVIEMKKEKEEMEKEKKEMEKEKEEMEKKLEGKVREEEKEKEKLKETVLGLGEEKREVIRQLCVWIEHHRERCEYLEDVLSKMIVARGQRQSQRA
;
A
#
# COMPACT_ATOMS: atom_id res chain seq x y z
N MET A 1 42.36 -122.02 60.36
CA MET A 1 43.01 -120.79 59.83
C MET A 1 43.15 -120.88 58.31
N ARG A 2 43.67 -119.84 57.63
CA ARG A 2 43.90 -119.71 56.17
C ARG A 2 42.66 -119.73 55.25
N LYS A 3 41.94 -118.59 55.20
CA LYS A 3 41.28 -118.07 53.98
C LYS A 3 41.43 -116.54 53.78
N HIS A 4 42.37 -115.89 54.49
CA HIS A 4 42.75 -114.48 54.27
C HIS A 4 44.10 -114.42 53.57
N SER A 5 44.11 -114.53 52.22
CA SER A 5 45.34 -114.46 51.41
C SER A 5 45.12 -114.11 49.94
N ILE A 6 43.91 -113.65 49.56
CA ILE A 6 43.55 -113.35 48.16
C ILE A 6 43.15 -111.88 47.99
N ARG A 7 42.40 -111.32 48.96
CA ARG A 7 41.91 -109.93 48.90
C ARG A 7 43.05 -108.91 48.96
N ASP A 8 44.08 -109.17 49.76
CA ASP A 8 45.18 -108.21 49.98
C ASP A 8 46.20 -108.22 48.81
N SER A 9 46.48 -109.40 48.25
CA SER A 9 47.33 -109.55 47.06
C SER A 9 46.75 -108.87 45.82
N LEU A 10 45.41 -108.82 45.70
CA LEU A 10 44.75 -108.04 44.64
C LEU A 10 44.91 -106.54 44.87
N LYS A 11 44.80 -106.05 46.11
CA LYS A 11 44.96 -104.62 46.40
C LYS A 11 46.35 -104.11 46.02
N SER A 12 47.41 -104.83 46.41
CA SER A 12 48.79 -104.50 46.05
C SER A 12 49.11 -104.58 44.55
N PHE A 13 48.25 -105.17 43.73
CA PHE A 13 48.48 -105.35 42.29
C PHE A 13 47.99 -104.15 41.45
N PHE A 14 47.02 -103.39 41.94
CA PHE A 14 46.47 -102.21 41.25
C PHE A 14 46.98 -100.87 41.81
N GLU A 15 47.45 -100.85 43.06
CA GLU A 15 47.91 -99.64 43.76
C GLU A 15 49.06 -98.87 43.04
N PRO A 16 50.00 -99.51 42.30
CA PRO A 16 51.01 -98.80 41.50
C PRO A 16 50.55 -98.28 40.12
N HIS A 17 49.30 -98.54 39.70
CA HIS A 17 48.82 -98.29 38.34
C HIS A 17 47.83 -97.12 38.22
N LEU A 18 47.71 -96.29 39.27
CA LEU A 18 46.96 -95.04 39.26
C LEU A 18 47.93 -93.87 39.39
N ASP A 19 48.41 -93.38 38.25
CA ASP A 19 49.25 -92.18 38.18
C ASP A 19 48.45 -90.96 38.72
N PRO A 20 48.96 -90.19 39.70
CA PRO A 20 48.19 -89.13 40.34
C PRO A 20 47.81 -88.01 39.37
N ASP A 21 48.68 -87.66 38.42
CA ASP A 21 48.44 -86.63 37.40
C ASP A 21 47.21 -86.96 36.53
N ASN A 22 47.02 -88.24 36.18
CA ASN A 22 45.83 -88.69 35.43
C ASN A 22 44.54 -88.51 36.23
N ASN A 23 44.58 -88.64 37.55
CA ASN A 23 43.42 -88.48 38.43
C ASN A 23 43.02 -86.99 38.56
N GLU A 24 43.98 -86.07 38.52
CA GLU A 24 43.70 -84.63 38.50
C GLU A 24 43.19 -84.18 37.11
N LEU A 25 43.76 -84.71 36.01
CA LEU A 25 43.26 -84.51 34.65
C LEU A 25 41.82 -85.02 34.45
N LEU A 26 41.50 -86.25 34.88
CA LEU A 26 40.14 -86.79 34.79
C LEU A 26 39.12 -85.98 35.63
N LYS A 27 39.58 -85.35 36.71
CA LYS A 27 38.72 -84.50 37.54
C LYS A 27 38.41 -83.17 36.85
N GLY A 28 39.38 -82.58 36.17
CA GLY A 28 39.20 -81.38 35.34
C GLY A 28 38.26 -81.61 34.16
N THR A 29 38.52 -82.66 33.35
CA THR A 29 37.65 -82.99 32.20
C THR A 29 36.24 -83.35 32.64
N LYS A 30 36.07 -84.04 33.78
CA LYS A 30 34.73 -84.28 34.35
C LYS A 30 34.00 -82.97 34.64
N THR A 31 34.63 -81.99 35.32
CA THR A 31 33.97 -80.71 35.60
C THR A 31 33.62 -79.92 34.33
N GLU A 32 34.48 -79.96 33.32
CA GLU A 32 34.23 -79.32 32.03
C GLU A 32 33.05 -79.97 31.27
N ILE A 33 32.96 -81.30 31.31
CA ILE A 33 31.84 -82.08 30.75
C ILE A 33 30.54 -81.80 31.50
N ASP A 34 30.56 -81.80 32.85
CA ASP A 34 29.39 -81.49 33.67
C ASP A 34 28.86 -80.05 33.39
N GLU A 35 29.74 -79.08 33.15
CA GLU A 35 29.36 -77.71 32.73
C GLU A 35 28.78 -77.65 31.30
N LYS A 36 29.38 -78.34 30.33
CA LYS A 36 28.85 -78.44 28.95
C LYS A 36 27.46 -79.07 28.92
N VAL A 37 27.26 -80.18 29.64
CA VAL A 37 25.95 -80.85 29.78
C VAL A 37 24.93 -79.92 30.44
N LYS A 38 25.32 -79.17 31.47
CA LYS A 38 24.44 -78.19 32.13
C LYS A 38 24.06 -77.02 31.21
N LYS A 39 24.95 -76.59 30.31
CA LYS A 39 24.64 -75.59 29.27
C LYS A 39 23.64 -76.14 28.25
N ILE A 40 23.83 -77.37 27.77
CA ILE A 40 22.88 -78.05 26.85
C ILE A 40 21.50 -78.14 27.51
N LEU A 41 21.43 -78.62 28.77
CA LEU A 41 20.19 -78.76 29.51
C LEU A 41 19.46 -77.41 29.64
N GLY A 42 20.17 -76.33 29.97
CA GLY A 42 19.58 -74.99 30.08
C GLY A 42 19.01 -74.42 28.78
N ILE A 43 19.57 -74.78 27.61
CA ILE A 43 19.01 -74.39 26.30
C ILE A 43 17.77 -75.25 25.95
N VAL A 44 17.76 -76.52 26.36
CA VAL A 44 16.61 -77.43 26.16
C VAL A 44 15.44 -77.05 27.08
N GLU A 45 15.71 -76.73 28.34
CA GLU A 45 14.69 -76.30 29.31
C GLU A 45 14.10 -74.90 29.00
N SER A 46 14.77 -74.07 28.18
CA SER A 46 14.27 -72.75 27.82
C SER A 46 13.19 -72.74 26.72
N GLY A 47 12.90 -73.87 26.07
CA GLY A 47 11.81 -74.01 25.08
C GLY A 47 12.08 -73.43 23.68
N ASP A 48 12.92 -72.38 23.56
CA ASP A 48 13.26 -71.66 22.32
C ASP A 48 13.78 -72.51 21.13
N ILE A 49 14.08 -73.81 21.32
CA ILE A 49 14.74 -74.67 20.32
C ILE A 49 13.87 -74.89 19.06
N GLU A 50 12.54 -74.75 19.12
CA GLU A 50 11.68 -74.92 17.93
C GLU A 50 11.63 -73.68 17.01
N GLU A 51 11.85 -72.46 17.53
CA GLU A 51 11.82 -71.24 16.70
C GLU A 51 13.21 -70.76 16.27
N ASP A 52 14.26 -70.98 17.07
CA ASP A 52 15.59 -70.41 16.83
C ASP A 52 16.58 -71.40 16.21
N GLU A 53 16.74 -71.30 14.88
CA GLU A 53 17.68 -72.11 14.09
C GLU A 53 19.14 -72.00 14.59
N SER A 54 19.53 -70.87 15.19
CA SER A 54 20.90 -70.69 15.70
C SER A 54 21.12 -71.49 16.98
N LYS A 55 20.12 -71.54 17.87
CA LYS A 55 20.16 -72.36 19.10
C LYS A 55 20.17 -73.86 18.77
N ARG A 56 19.44 -74.29 17.72
CA ARG A 56 19.53 -75.67 17.19
C ARG A 56 20.95 -76.04 16.80
N VAL A 57 21.65 -75.16 16.06
CA VAL A 57 23.03 -75.40 15.64
C VAL A 57 23.99 -75.43 16.84
N GLU A 58 23.88 -74.48 17.77
CA GLU A 58 24.75 -74.45 18.97
C GLU A 58 24.61 -75.72 19.82
N VAL A 59 23.38 -76.20 20.06
CA VAL A 59 23.15 -77.48 20.76
C VAL A 59 23.71 -78.67 19.97
N ALA A 60 23.53 -78.70 18.64
CA ALA A 60 24.06 -79.77 17.80
C ALA A 60 25.60 -79.78 17.72
N GLU A 61 26.27 -78.63 17.88
CA GLU A 61 27.73 -78.55 17.97
C GLU A 61 28.23 -78.96 19.36
N LEU A 62 27.62 -78.48 20.45
CA LEU A 62 27.94 -78.89 21.82
C LEU A 62 27.79 -80.41 22.04
N VAL A 63 26.76 -81.03 21.47
CA VAL A 63 26.56 -82.49 21.52
C VAL A 63 27.65 -83.23 20.73
N LYS A 64 28.06 -82.74 19.55
CA LYS A 64 29.17 -83.34 18.78
C LYS A 64 30.50 -83.22 19.52
N GLU A 65 30.76 -82.07 20.16
CA GLU A 65 31.95 -81.83 20.99
C GLU A 65 32.03 -82.84 22.15
N PHE A 66 30.94 -82.97 22.92
CA PHE A 66 30.78 -83.97 23.97
C PHE A 66 31.02 -85.41 23.46
N TYR A 67 30.50 -85.78 22.29
CA TYR A 67 30.75 -87.11 21.71
C TYR A 67 32.22 -87.35 21.36
N ARG A 68 32.97 -86.34 20.88
CA ARG A 68 34.43 -86.50 20.66
C ARG A 68 35.19 -86.66 21.98
N GLU A 69 34.82 -85.91 23.01
CA GLU A 69 35.44 -85.97 24.34
C GLU A 69 35.17 -87.33 25.01
N TYR A 70 33.95 -87.84 24.88
CA TYR A 70 33.58 -89.20 25.30
C TYR A 70 34.36 -90.28 24.53
N GLU A 71 34.48 -90.19 23.20
CA GLU A 71 35.32 -91.10 22.42
C GLU A 71 36.80 -91.06 22.84
N SER A 72 37.36 -89.88 23.12
CA SER A 72 38.75 -89.73 23.57
C SER A 72 38.97 -90.39 24.93
N LEU A 73 38.03 -90.24 25.85
CA LEU A 73 38.07 -90.88 27.17
C LEU A 73 37.93 -92.41 27.06
N TYR A 74 37.08 -92.90 26.16
CA TYR A 74 36.92 -94.33 25.91
C TYR A 74 38.21 -94.97 25.35
N ARG A 75 38.90 -94.29 24.42
CA ARG A 75 40.19 -94.77 23.86
C ARG A 75 41.27 -94.89 24.95
N GLN A 76 41.37 -93.91 25.85
CA GLN A 76 42.29 -93.98 27.00
C GLN A 76 42.01 -95.19 27.92
N TYR A 77 40.75 -95.59 28.07
CA TYR A 77 40.37 -96.75 28.87
C TYR A 77 40.70 -98.08 28.16
N ASP A 78 40.51 -98.17 26.84
CA ASP A 78 40.91 -99.34 26.03
C ASP A 78 42.44 -99.52 26.02
N ASP A 79 43.21 -98.44 25.89
CA ASP A 79 44.69 -98.48 25.94
C ASP A 79 45.19 -99.01 27.30
N LEU A 80 44.64 -98.49 28.41
CA LEU A 80 44.95 -98.94 29.77
C LEU A 80 44.58 -100.44 29.97
N THR A 81 43.47 -100.87 29.39
CA THR A 81 43.02 -102.27 29.41
C THR A 81 43.88 -103.17 28.50
N GLY A 82 44.53 -102.60 27.48
CA GLY A 82 45.48 -103.27 26.60
C GLY A 82 46.81 -103.60 27.29
N GLU A 83 47.34 -102.69 28.10
CA GLU A 83 48.62 -102.91 28.82
C GLU A 83 48.53 -104.03 29.86
N ILE A 84 47.44 -104.08 30.64
CA ILE A 84 47.20 -105.11 31.66
C ILE A 84 47.25 -106.53 31.06
N ARG A 85 46.77 -106.69 29.82
CA ARG A 85 46.63 -108.01 29.17
C ARG A 85 47.96 -108.62 28.69
N LYS A 86 49.07 -107.88 28.74
CA LYS A 86 50.36 -108.22 28.09
C LYS A 86 51.39 -109.00 28.97
N LYS A 87 51.02 -109.60 30.12
CA LYS A 87 51.99 -110.02 31.19
C LYS A 87 51.90 -111.49 31.86
N VAL A 88 51.44 -112.66 31.26
CA VAL A 88 51.16 -114.02 32.01
C VAL A 88 51.20 -115.47 31.22
N HIS A 89 51.74 -116.75 31.69
CA HIS A 89 51.33 -118.34 31.52
C HIS A 89 52.23 -119.81 31.28
N GLY A 90 51.91 -121.23 31.68
CA GLY A 90 52.31 -122.85 31.28
C GLY A 90 52.39 -124.45 32.09
N LYS A 91 52.34 -125.85 31.57
CA LYS A 91 52.81 -127.50 31.88
C LYS A 91 52.04 -128.96 32.52
N GLY A 92 52.12 -130.46 32.60
CA GLY A 92 52.60 -132.02 32.12
C GLY A 92 52.50 -133.62 32.91
N GLU A 93 52.64 -135.03 32.42
CA GLU A 93 53.08 -136.60 32.95
C GLU A 93 52.43 -138.28 32.89
N ASN A 94 52.94 -139.62 33.35
CA ASN A 94 52.77 -141.30 33.01
C ASN A 94 52.87 -142.76 34.04
N GLU A 95 52.86 -144.28 34.09
CA GLU A 95 52.57 -145.89 33.53
C GLU A 95 52.79 -147.50 34.32
N SER A 96 52.46 -148.95 33.99
CA SER A 96 52.71 -150.52 34.69
C SER A 96 52.29 -152.23 34.27
N SER A 97 52.57 -153.59 34.87
CA SER A 97 52.19 -155.27 34.60
C SER A 97 52.65 -156.76 35.49
N SER A 98 52.56 -158.29 35.57
CA SER A 98 51.98 -159.89 35.23
C SER A 98 52.52 -161.45 35.97
N SER A 99 52.37 -162.97 36.05
CA SER A 99 51.70 -164.56 35.84
C SER A 99 52.26 -166.13 36.53
N SER A 100 52.11 -167.66 36.63
CA SER A 100 51.43 -169.24 36.44
C SER A 100 52.01 -170.81 37.12
N SER A 101 51.83 -172.32 37.20
CA SER A 101 51.02 -173.86 37.08
C SER A 101 51.57 -175.57 37.41
N SER A 102 50.92 -176.94 37.64
CA SER A 102 51.40 -178.62 37.85
C SER A 102 50.57 -180.22 38.07
N ASP A 103 51.04 -181.66 38.29
CA ASP A 103 50.45 -183.31 38.14
C ASP A 103 50.80 -184.94 38.91
N SER A 104 50.27 -186.37 38.76
CA SER A 104 50.59 -187.99 39.38
C SER A 104 49.91 -189.69 39.16
N ASP A 105 50.27 -191.09 39.65
CA ASP A 105 49.75 -192.77 39.49
C ASP A 105 50.20 -194.32 40.37
N SER A 106 50.04 -195.84 40.50
CA SER A 106 49.36 -197.46 40.29
C SER A 106 49.84 -199.04 41.07
N GLU A 107 49.64 -200.56 41.19
CA GLU A 107 48.94 -202.15 40.99
C GLU A 107 49.30 -203.73 41.86
N LYS A 108 49.14 -205.26 41.94
CA LYS A 108 48.67 -206.90 41.51
C LYS A 108 48.87 -208.45 42.46
N LYS A 109 48.71 -209.99 42.54
CA LYS A 109 48.12 -211.61 42.21
C LYS A 109 48.60 -213.22 42.93
N SER A 110 48.38 -214.75 43.05
CA SER A 110 47.63 -216.33 42.92
C SER A 110 48.23 -217.99 43.45
N LYS A 111 48.00 -219.51 43.61
CA LYS A 111 47.22 -221.08 43.54
C LYS A 111 47.70 -222.67 44.32
N ARG A 112 47.53 -224.21 44.46
CA ARG A 112 46.98 -225.85 44.13
C ARG A 112 47.21 -227.37 45.13
N ASN A 113 47.04 -228.90 45.26
CA ASN A 113 46.53 -230.55 44.93
C ASN A 113 46.77 -232.07 45.91
N GLY A 114 46.57 -233.59 46.03
CA GLY A 114 46.01 -235.21 45.71
C GLY A 114 46.51 -236.81 46.45
N ARG A 115 46.30 -238.32 46.58
CA ARG A 115 45.60 -239.91 46.41
C ARG A 115 46.00 -241.41 47.35
N ALA A 116 45.84 -242.93 47.50
CA ALA A 116 45.39 -244.55 47.12
C ALA A 116 45.48 -246.04 48.15
N GLU A 117 45.35 -247.57 48.26
CA GLU A 117 44.94 -249.19 47.84
C GLU A 117 45.08 -250.68 48.86
N ASN A 118 44.93 -252.20 48.99
CA ASN A 118 44.50 -253.81 48.54
C ASN A 118 44.61 -255.40 49.44
N ASP A 119 44.14 -256.83 49.16
CA ASP A 119 44.49 -258.49 49.55
C ASP A 119 43.66 -260.05 49.99
N ILE A 120 44.10 -261.51 50.18
CA ILE A 120 43.35 -263.08 50.32
C ILE A 120 43.82 -264.74 50.91
N GLU A 121 43.09 -266.07 50.93
CA GLU A 121 43.09 -267.79 51.23
C GLU A 121 42.89 -268.77 52.63
N LEU A 122 42.19 -270.00 52.65
CA LEU A 122 41.97 -271.29 53.58
C LEU A 122 40.80 -271.50 54.65
N VAL A 123 39.54 -271.31 54.26
CA VAL A 123 38.29 -272.07 54.61
C VAL A 123 37.80 -272.32 56.06
N LYS A 124 38.50 -273.02 56.99
CA LYS A 124 37.83 -273.54 58.23
C LYS A 124 37.84 -272.63 59.47
N GLN A 125 38.71 -271.62 59.53
CA GLN A 125 38.74 -270.64 60.63
C GLN A 125 38.08 -269.29 60.26
N GLN A 126 37.59 -269.14 59.03
CA GLN A 126 36.98 -267.91 58.52
C GLN A 126 35.56 -267.62 59.09
N MET A 127 34.89 -268.62 59.68
CA MET A 127 33.46 -268.49 60.05
C MET A 127 33.20 -267.83 61.42
N GLU A 128 34.17 -267.81 62.34
CA GLU A 128 33.97 -267.23 63.68
C GLU A 128 34.34 -265.74 63.73
N ALA A 129 35.34 -265.30 62.98
CA ALA A 129 35.80 -263.90 62.97
C ALA A 129 34.78 -262.92 62.32
N ALA A 130 34.13 -263.33 61.23
CA ALA A 130 33.20 -262.47 60.47
C ALA A 130 32.01 -261.94 61.29
N ASN A 131 31.61 -262.65 62.36
CA ASN A 131 30.52 -262.23 63.24
C ASN A 131 30.86 -261.01 64.10
N LEU A 132 32.15 -260.71 64.34
CA LEU A 132 32.57 -259.50 65.07
C LEU A 132 32.54 -258.25 64.19
N GLU A 133 32.87 -258.36 62.91
CA GLU A 133 32.94 -257.21 61.98
C GLU A 133 31.54 -256.66 61.64
N ILE A 134 30.54 -257.55 61.51
CA ILE A 134 29.12 -257.18 61.31
C ILE A 134 28.57 -256.36 62.50
N ALA A 135 29.08 -256.59 63.71
CA ALA A 135 28.65 -255.86 64.90
C ALA A 135 29.13 -254.40 64.91
N ASP A 136 30.36 -254.13 64.46
CA ASP A 136 30.93 -252.77 64.45
C ASP A 136 30.34 -251.90 63.33
N LEU A 137 30.08 -252.47 62.15
CA LEU A 137 29.40 -251.77 61.05
C LEU A 137 27.99 -251.30 61.43
N LYS A 138 27.22 -252.10 62.19
CA LYS A 138 25.91 -251.68 62.72
C LYS A 138 26.00 -250.45 63.64
N LYS A 139 27.10 -250.31 64.38
CA LYS A 139 27.27 -249.20 65.32
C LYS A 139 27.56 -247.87 64.61
N LYS A 140 28.29 -247.91 63.49
CA LYS A 140 28.57 -246.73 62.65
C LYS A 140 27.33 -246.21 61.91
N LEU A 141 26.40 -247.10 61.53
CA LEU A 141 25.18 -246.72 60.82
C LEU A 141 24.28 -245.79 61.68
N ALA A 142 24.14 -246.11 62.97
CA ALA A 142 23.34 -245.31 63.90
C ALA A 142 23.84 -243.87 64.03
N THR A 143 25.16 -243.67 64.16
CA THR A 143 25.75 -242.32 64.28
C THR A 143 25.57 -241.48 63.01
N THR A 144 25.53 -242.09 61.83
CA THR A 144 25.33 -241.35 60.56
C THR A 144 23.89 -240.89 60.32
N ASP A 145 22.90 -241.54 60.94
CA ASP A 145 21.51 -241.07 60.89
C ASP A 145 21.27 -239.88 61.85
N GLU A 146 21.89 -239.91 63.05
CA GLU A 146 21.83 -238.80 64.02
C GLU A 146 22.47 -237.51 63.49
N GLU A 147 23.64 -237.59 62.83
CA GLU A 147 24.28 -236.43 62.17
C GLU A 147 23.42 -235.85 61.04
N LYS A 148 22.61 -236.67 60.37
CA LYS A 148 21.78 -236.23 59.24
C LYS A 148 20.56 -235.42 59.71
N GLU A 149 19.86 -235.85 60.75
CA GLU A 149 18.70 -235.10 61.28
C GLU A 149 19.09 -233.70 61.78
N ALA A 150 20.31 -233.54 62.31
CA ALA A 150 20.83 -232.23 62.72
C ALA A 150 20.97 -231.24 61.56
N VAL A 151 21.44 -231.70 60.39
CA VAL A 151 21.65 -230.85 59.20
C VAL A 151 20.32 -230.40 58.57
N ASP A 152 19.31 -231.28 58.52
CA ASP A 152 17.99 -230.94 57.98
C ASP A 152 17.29 -229.84 58.83
N LEU A 153 17.57 -229.77 60.14
CA LEU A 153 17.07 -228.70 61.02
C LEU A 153 17.74 -227.34 60.77
N GLU A 154 19.07 -227.28 60.61
CA GLU A 154 19.77 -226.03 60.25
C GLU A 154 19.28 -225.48 58.90
N HIS A 155 19.05 -226.37 57.92
CA HIS A 155 18.57 -225.97 56.59
C HIS A 155 17.20 -225.28 56.66
N GLN A 156 16.29 -225.75 57.52
CA GLN A 156 14.99 -225.10 57.74
C GLN A 156 15.12 -223.70 58.40
N GLU A 157 16.12 -223.49 59.25
CA GLU A 157 16.33 -222.17 59.89
C GLU A 157 16.86 -221.15 58.88
N ILE A 158 17.84 -221.54 58.06
CA ILE A 158 18.40 -220.69 56.99
C ILE A 158 17.29 -220.27 56.00
N LEU A 159 16.39 -221.19 55.63
CA LEU A 159 15.25 -220.91 54.76
C LEU A 159 14.22 -219.92 55.33
N LYS A 160 14.11 -219.79 56.67
CA LYS A 160 13.27 -218.76 57.30
C LYS A 160 13.92 -217.38 57.19
N LYS A 161 15.19 -217.27 57.60
CA LYS A 161 15.98 -216.03 57.54
C LYS A 161 16.11 -215.48 56.11
N LEU A 162 16.19 -216.35 55.11
CA LEU A 162 16.18 -215.95 53.69
C LEU A 162 14.87 -215.25 53.31
N LYS A 163 13.71 -215.81 53.68
CA LYS A 163 12.39 -215.22 53.37
C LYS A 163 12.13 -213.92 54.13
N GLU A 164 12.62 -213.80 55.36
CA GLU A 164 12.58 -212.56 56.13
C GLU A 164 13.41 -211.45 55.43
N SER A 165 14.59 -211.79 54.91
CA SER A 165 15.43 -210.89 54.11
C SER A 165 14.76 -210.45 52.79
N GLU A 166 14.13 -211.38 52.07
CA GLU A 166 13.38 -211.06 50.84
C GLU A 166 12.20 -210.10 51.12
N ALA A 167 11.46 -210.29 52.22
CA ALA A 167 10.37 -209.40 52.61
C ALA A 167 10.86 -207.98 52.95
N ILE A 168 12.01 -207.85 53.62
CA ILE A 168 12.63 -206.55 53.91
C ILE A 168 13.06 -205.85 52.60
N CYS A 169 13.68 -206.59 51.68
CA CYS A 169 14.07 -206.06 50.35
C CYS A 169 12.84 -205.58 49.55
N GLY A 170 11.72 -206.30 49.60
CA GLY A 170 10.46 -205.90 48.98
C GLY A 170 9.91 -204.59 49.54
N ASN A 171 9.88 -204.44 50.86
CA ASN A 171 9.39 -203.23 51.53
C ASN A 171 10.27 -201.99 51.22
N LEU A 172 11.60 -202.14 51.27
CA LEU A 172 12.53 -201.06 50.93
C LEU A 172 12.36 -200.61 49.47
N ARG A 173 12.15 -201.56 48.55
CA ARG A 173 11.89 -201.26 47.15
C ARG A 173 10.61 -200.43 46.96
N LEU A 174 9.52 -200.82 47.61
CA LEU A 174 8.25 -200.07 47.54
C LEU A 174 8.39 -198.64 48.05
N GLU A 175 9.14 -198.41 49.14
CA GLU A 175 9.38 -197.04 49.63
C GLU A 175 10.28 -196.24 48.67
N THR A 176 11.26 -196.86 48.01
CA THR A 176 12.03 -196.14 46.95
C THR A 176 11.18 -195.81 45.72
N GLU A 177 10.29 -196.71 45.28
CA GLU A 177 9.36 -196.45 44.18
C GLU A 177 8.37 -195.32 44.57
N LYS A 178 7.86 -195.30 45.81
CA LYS A 178 7.06 -194.19 46.36
C LYS A 178 7.83 -192.86 46.40
N LEU A 179 9.04 -192.83 46.98
CA LEU A 179 9.86 -191.62 47.07
C LEU A 179 10.26 -191.06 45.69
N THR A 180 10.46 -191.91 44.68
CA THR A 180 10.67 -191.43 43.31
C THR A 180 9.41 -190.78 42.72
N SER A 181 8.22 -191.33 42.98
CA SER A 181 6.96 -190.70 42.54
C SER A 181 6.71 -189.33 43.21
N GLU A 182 6.95 -189.21 44.51
CA GLU A 182 6.83 -187.94 45.24
C GLU A 182 7.83 -186.88 44.73
N ASN A 183 9.05 -187.28 44.35
CA ASN A 183 10.02 -186.38 43.70
C ASN A 183 9.57 -185.93 42.30
N THR A 184 8.95 -186.80 41.50
CA THR A 184 8.43 -186.38 40.18
C THR A 184 7.27 -185.40 40.30
N GLU A 185 6.37 -185.59 41.27
CA GLU A 185 5.30 -184.62 41.56
C GLU A 185 5.85 -183.27 42.06
N LEU A 186 6.86 -183.28 42.94
CA LEU A 186 7.48 -182.05 43.45
C LEU A 186 8.19 -181.27 42.35
N ASN A 187 8.91 -181.95 41.44
CA ASN A 187 9.53 -181.30 40.28
C ASN A 187 8.51 -180.66 39.35
N GLN A 188 7.39 -181.34 39.04
CA GLN A 188 6.31 -180.75 38.23
C GLN A 188 5.68 -179.51 38.90
N LYS A 189 5.49 -179.54 40.23
CA LYS A 189 4.97 -178.39 40.98
C LYS A 189 5.97 -177.22 41.00
N LEU A 190 7.27 -177.51 41.01
CA LEU A 190 8.35 -176.51 40.97
C LEU A 190 8.50 -175.89 39.57
N GLU A 191 8.34 -176.69 38.51
CA GLU A 191 8.27 -176.25 37.11
C GLU A 191 7.09 -175.28 36.90
N VAL A 192 5.88 -175.66 37.33
CA VAL A 192 4.68 -174.79 37.29
C VAL A 192 4.85 -173.52 38.13
N ALA A 193 5.55 -173.58 39.26
CA ALA A 193 5.85 -172.39 40.06
C ALA A 193 6.82 -171.43 39.34
N GLY A 194 7.81 -171.95 38.61
CA GLY A 194 8.68 -171.15 37.75
C GLY A 194 7.90 -170.45 36.63
N ASP A 195 7.01 -171.20 35.98
CA ASP A 195 6.14 -170.73 34.90
C ASP A 195 5.20 -169.59 35.34
N LEU A 196 4.65 -169.69 36.55
CA LEU A 196 3.84 -168.64 37.17
C LEU A 196 4.67 -167.42 37.59
N ASN A 197 5.89 -167.62 38.08
CA ASN A 197 6.78 -166.51 38.43
C ASN A 197 7.25 -165.73 37.19
N GLN A 198 7.51 -166.41 36.06
CA GLN A 198 7.81 -165.76 34.78
C GLN A 198 6.63 -164.90 34.31
N LYS A 199 5.41 -165.45 34.30
CA LYS A 199 4.18 -164.72 33.95
C LYS A 199 3.94 -163.51 34.87
N LEU A 200 4.22 -163.64 36.16
CA LEU A 200 4.14 -162.52 37.11
C LEU A 200 5.17 -161.42 36.77
N GLU A 201 6.39 -161.79 36.37
CA GLU A 201 7.44 -160.84 35.99
C GLU A 201 7.14 -160.13 34.66
N ASP A 202 6.50 -160.81 33.71
CA ASP A 202 6.09 -160.19 32.45
C ASP A 202 4.89 -159.24 32.65
N VAL A 203 3.92 -159.60 33.50
CA VAL A 203 2.82 -158.69 33.90
C VAL A 203 3.33 -157.47 34.68
N LYS A 204 4.44 -157.58 35.45
CA LYS A 204 5.10 -156.39 36.03
C LYS A 204 5.64 -155.48 34.94
N LYS A 205 6.35 -156.01 33.93
CA LYS A 205 6.88 -155.19 32.82
C LYS A 205 5.77 -154.50 32.02
N GLU A 206 4.65 -155.18 31.79
CA GLU A 206 3.46 -154.59 31.17
C GLU A 206 2.86 -153.47 32.03
N ARG A 207 2.73 -153.68 33.34
CA ARG A 207 2.32 -152.63 34.30
C ARG A 207 3.28 -151.45 34.25
N ASP A 208 4.58 -151.68 34.34
CA ASP A 208 5.61 -150.64 34.43
C ASP A 208 5.64 -149.82 33.14
N GLY A 209 5.48 -150.47 31.98
CA GLY A 209 5.27 -149.80 30.70
C GLY A 209 4.03 -148.90 30.72
N LEU A 210 2.87 -149.45 31.10
CA LEU A 210 1.61 -148.69 31.20
C LEU A 210 1.66 -147.55 32.23
N GLU A 211 2.43 -147.70 33.30
CA GLU A 211 2.66 -146.67 34.32
C GLU A 211 3.51 -145.54 33.72
N THR A 212 4.61 -145.85 33.00
CA THR A 212 5.39 -144.82 32.30
C THR A 212 4.64 -144.14 31.14
N ASP A 213 3.76 -144.86 30.43
CA ASP A 213 2.87 -144.27 29.42
C ASP A 213 1.80 -143.36 30.05
N LEU A 214 1.27 -143.72 31.23
CA LEU A 214 0.36 -142.87 32.02
C LEU A 214 1.06 -141.62 32.56
N GLU A 215 2.28 -141.74 33.07
CA GLU A 215 3.09 -140.58 33.49
C GLU A 215 3.37 -139.65 32.30
N LYS A 216 3.80 -140.20 31.16
CA LYS A 216 4.04 -139.45 29.93
C LYS A 216 2.78 -138.74 29.43
N MET A 217 1.64 -139.44 29.38
CA MET A 217 0.37 -138.83 28.99
C MET A 217 -0.10 -137.77 29.99
N THR A 218 0.15 -137.95 31.29
CA THR A 218 -0.14 -136.95 32.32
C THR A 218 0.71 -135.69 32.16
N GLN A 219 2.00 -135.84 31.81
CA GLN A 219 2.87 -134.71 31.49
C GLN A 219 2.42 -134.00 30.21
N GLU A 220 2.05 -134.74 29.15
CA GLU A 220 1.49 -134.14 27.93
C GLU A 220 0.21 -133.36 28.22
N PHE A 221 -0.71 -133.89 29.04
CA PHE A 221 -1.91 -133.18 29.49
C PHE A 221 -1.57 -131.92 30.30
N SER A 222 -0.59 -131.98 31.22
CA SER A 222 -0.08 -130.80 31.94
C SER A 222 0.42 -129.72 30.96
N ASP A 223 1.21 -130.11 29.96
CA ASP A 223 1.73 -129.19 28.95
C ASP A 223 0.63 -128.58 28.07
N TYR A 224 -0.45 -129.33 27.76
CA TYR A 224 -1.63 -128.79 27.08
C TYR A 224 -2.43 -127.83 27.97
N VAL A 225 -2.58 -128.11 29.26
CA VAL A 225 -3.26 -127.22 30.22
C VAL A 225 -2.49 -125.90 30.39
N ASN A 226 -1.15 -125.96 30.47
CA ASN A 226 -0.32 -124.75 30.53
C ASN A 226 -0.48 -123.89 29.26
N LYS A 227 -0.39 -124.50 28.06
CA LYS A 227 -0.63 -123.80 26.79
C LYS A 227 -2.04 -123.20 26.69
N ALA A 228 -3.06 -123.91 27.16
CA ALA A 228 -4.42 -123.39 27.19
C ALA A 228 -4.54 -122.14 28.09
N LYS A 229 -3.84 -122.12 29.23
CA LYS A 229 -3.79 -120.98 30.15
C LYS A 229 -3.01 -119.79 29.58
N ASP A 230 -1.92 -120.04 28.83
CA ASP A 230 -1.19 -119.00 28.11
C ASP A 230 -2.07 -118.39 26.98
N HIS A 231 -2.85 -119.21 26.29
CA HIS A 231 -3.86 -118.76 25.32
C HIS A 231 -5.01 -117.98 25.98
N GLU A 232 -5.44 -118.36 27.18
CA GLU A 232 -6.45 -117.62 27.96
C GLU A 232 -5.92 -116.23 28.39
N SER A 233 -4.69 -116.17 28.94
CA SER A 233 -4.04 -114.91 29.32
C SER A 233 -3.82 -113.98 28.14
N THR A 234 -3.39 -114.51 26.98
CA THR A 234 -3.22 -113.70 25.77
C THR A 234 -4.56 -113.29 25.14
N LEU A 235 -5.63 -114.07 25.32
CA LEU A 235 -6.99 -113.66 24.94
C LEU A 235 -7.52 -112.53 25.83
N GLU A 236 -7.30 -112.58 27.15
CA GLU A 236 -7.63 -111.46 28.04
C GLU A 236 -6.90 -110.17 27.67
N GLU A 237 -5.59 -110.26 27.38
CA GLU A 237 -4.77 -109.11 26.98
C GLU A 237 -5.24 -108.52 25.64
N ASN A 238 -5.50 -109.36 24.63
CA ASN A 238 -6.09 -108.91 23.36
C ASN A 238 -7.45 -108.22 23.55
N ASN A 239 -8.30 -108.72 24.45
CA ASN A 239 -9.59 -108.08 24.74
C ASN A 239 -9.43 -106.71 25.44
N ARG A 240 -8.42 -106.54 26.31
CA ARG A 240 -8.09 -105.22 26.90
C ARG A 240 -7.57 -104.24 25.85
N LEU A 241 -6.67 -104.69 24.98
CA LEU A 241 -6.14 -103.88 23.88
C LEU A 241 -7.24 -103.50 22.87
N LEU A 242 -8.19 -104.40 22.58
CA LEU A 242 -9.36 -104.11 21.76
C LEU A 242 -10.26 -103.04 22.41
N ALA A 243 -10.48 -103.10 23.72
CA ALA A 243 -11.24 -102.08 24.45
C ALA A 243 -10.55 -100.70 24.38
N GLN A 244 -9.24 -100.64 24.68
CA GLN A 244 -8.46 -99.40 24.59
C GLN A 244 -8.42 -98.81 23.16
N LYS A 245 -8.29 -99.68 22.13
CA LYS A 245 -8.39 -99.26 20.73
C LYS A 245 -9.75 -98.62 20.43
N ASN A 246 -10.85 -99.25 20.83
CA ASN A 246 -12.19 -98.73 20.57
C ASN A 246 -12.47 -97.42 21.33
N GLU A 247 -11.90 -97.27 22.52
CA GLU A 247 -12.00 -96.05 23.34
C GLU A 247 -11.24 -94.88 22.69
N THR A 248 -9.98 -95.10 22.30
CA THR A 248 -9.15 -94.12 21.59
C THR A 248 -9.66 -93.77 20.18
N GLU A 249 -10.22 -94.72 19.43
CA GLU A 249 -10.93 -94.43 18.16
C GLU A 249 -12.18 -93.56 18.38
N ALA A 250 -12.91 -93.77 19.48
CA ALA A 250 -14.05 -92.94 19.85
C ALA A 250 -13.63 -91.54 20.36
N GLU A 251 -12.47 -91.39 20.98
CA GLU A 251 -11.90 -90.08 21.34
C GLU A 251 -11.45 -89.32 20.08
N LEU A 252 -10.69 -89.97 19.19
CA LEU A 252 -10.25 -89.41 17.92
C LEU A 252 -11.43 -88.92 17.06
N GLU A 253 -12.53 -89.67 16.98
CA GLU A 253 -13.71 -89.26 16.22
C GLU A 253 -14.45 -88.07 16.87
N ARG A 254 -14.43 -87.94 18.21
CA ARG A 254 -14.96 -86.75 18.91
C ARG A 254 -14.09 -85.52 18.64
N GLU A 255 -12.76 -85.64 18.70
CA GLU A 255 -11.85 -84.55 18.37
C GLU A 255 -12.00 -84.12 16.91
N LYS A 256 -12.04 -85.08 15.98
CA LYS A 256 -12.30 -84.87 14.55
C LYS A 256 -13.63 -84.13 14.31
N GLN A 257 -14.70 -84.49 15.02
CA GLN A 257 -15.97 -83.77 14.93
C GLN A 257 -15.92 -82.37 15.55
N ALA A 258 -15.18 -82.17 16.65
CA ALA A 258 -14.97 -80.86 17.25
C ALA A 258 -14.17 -79.92 16.33
N LEU A 259 -13.10 -80.43 15.70
CA LEU A 259 -12.30 -79.71 14.70
C LEU A 259 -13.15 -79.38 13.45
N LEU A 260 -13.98 -80.31 12.97
CA LEU A 260 -14.92 -80.05 11.88
C LEU A 260 -15.90 -78.91 12.20
N ASN A 261 -16.40 -78.85 13.44
CA ASN A 261 -17.27 -77.76 13.87
C ASN A 261 -16.51 -76.42 13.91
N GLN A 262 -15.30 -76.40 14.48
CA GLN A 262 -14.45 -75.20 14.49
C GLN A 262 -14.09 -74.71 13.08
N ILE A 263 -13.82 -75.62 12.14
CA ILE A 263 -13.54 -75.29 10.73
C ILE A 263 -14.79 -74.66 10.08
N ASN A 264 -15.99 -75.17 10.34
CA ASN A 264 -17.24 -74.58 9.84
C ASN A 264 -17.49 -73.18 10.44
N ASP A 265 -17.26 -73.00 11.74
CA ASP A 265 -17.40 -71.70 12.41
C ASP A 265 -16.41 -70.66 11.85
N VAL A 266 -15.16 -71.06 11.62
CA VAL A 266 -14.13 -70.21 10.98
C VAL A 266 -14.49 -69.90 9.52
N GLN A 267 -14.97 -70.86 8.72
CA GLN A 267 -15.43 -70.61 7.36
C GLN A 267 -16.62 -69.63 7.32
N LYS A 268 -17.57 -69.76 8.26
CA LYS A 268 -18.71 -68.85 8.39
C LYS A 268 -18.25 -67.43 8.77
N ALA A 269 -17.34 -67.30 9.72
CA ALA A 269 -16.75 -66.01 10.09
C ALA A 269 -15.97 -65.37 8.92
N LEU A 270 -15.27 -66.17 8.12
CA LEU A 270 -14.54 -65.70 6.93
C LEU A 270 -15.50 -65.16 5.85
N LEU A 271 -16.61 -65.85 5.59
CA LEU A 271 -17.66 -65.40 4.66
C LEU A 271 -18.35 -64.11 5.15
N GLU A 272 -18.61 -63.99 6.45
CA GLU A 272 -19.17 -62.77 7.04
C GLU A 272 -18.17 -61.59 6.96
N GLN A 273 -16.87 -61.85 7.14
CA GLN A 273 -15.81 -60.87 6.96
C GLN A 273 -15.64 -60.45 5.48
N GLU A 274 -15.74 -61.39 4.52
CA GLU A 274 -15.70 -61.08 3.09
C GLU A 274 -16.92 -60.25 2.66
N ALA A 275 -18.11 -60.55 3.18
CA ALA A 275 -19.31 -59.74 2.93
C ALA A 275 -19.15 -58.31 3.49
N ALA A 276 -18.60 -58.17 4.71
CA ALA A 276 -18.30 -56.88 5.32
C ALA A 276 -17.23 -56.08 4.54
N TYR A 277 -16.19 -56.77 4.03
CA TYR A 277 -15.17 -56.14 3.18
C TYR A 277 -15.75 -55.65 1.85
N ASN A 278 -16.60 -56.45 1.21
CA ASN A 278 -17.23 -56.08 -0.06
C ASN A 278 -18.20 -54.90 0.08
N THR A 279 -18.98 -54.84 1.16
CA THR A 279 -19.84 -53.68 1.47
C THR A 279 -19.00 -52.43 1.76
N LEU A 280 -17.96 -52.52 2.59
CA LEU A 280 -17.04 -51.41 2.86
C LEU A 280 -16.31 -50.92 1.58
N SER A 281 -15.95 -51.83 0.68
CA SER A 281 -15.38 -51.50 -0.65
C SER A 281 -16.38 -50.74 -1.53
N GLN A 282 -17.68 -51.07 -1.44
CA GLN A 282 -18.74 -50.36 -2.16
C GLN A 282 -19.01 -48.98 -1.56
N GLU A 283 -19.04 -48.85 -0.23
CA GLU A 283 -19.13 -47.57 0.47
C GLU A 283 -17.95 -46.66 0.14
N HIS A 284 -16.72 -47.18 0.14
CA HIS A 284 -15.53 -46.40 -0.23
C HIS A 284 -15.61 -45.86 -1.66
N LYS A 285 -16.15 -46.64 -2.62
CA LYS A 285 -16.39 -46.18 -4.00
C LYS A 285 -17.45 -45.08 -4.07
N GLN A 286 -18.54 -45.18 -3.30
CA GLN A 286 -19.56 -44.13 -3.21
C GLN A 286 -18.98 -42.84 -2.61
N ILE A 287 -18.19 -42.96 -1.54
CA ILE A 287 -17.49 -41.84 -0.90
C ILE A 287 -16.52 -41.18 -1.89
N ASN A 288 -15.77 -41.95 -2.69
CA ASN A 288 -14.85 -41.39 -3.69
C ASN A 288 -15.59 -40.60 -4.78
N GLY A 289 -16.69 -41.12 -5.31
CA GLY A 289 -17.54 -40.39 -6.26
C GLY A 289 -18.11 -39.09 -5.67
N LEU A 290 -18.55 -39.10 -4.40
CA LEU A 290 -18.98 -37.89 -3.69
C LEU A 290 -17.82 -36.91 -3.46
N PHE A 291 -16.59 -37.37 -3.27
CA PHE A 291 -15.39 -36.51 -3.22
C PHE A 291 -15.11 -35.86 -4.58
N GLU A 292 -15.16 -36.62 -5.68
CA GLU A 292 -15.00 -36.11 -7.05
C GLU A 292 -16.06 -35.05 -7.40
N GLU A 293 -17.33 -35.30 -7.06
CA GLU A 293 -18.42 -34.31 -7.17
C GLU A 293 -18.13 -33.06 -6.35
N ARG A 294 -17.69 -33.20 -5.10
CA ARG A 294 -17.38 -32.06 -4.22
C ARG A 294 -16.20 -31.25 -4.75
N GLU A 295 -15.14 -31.90 -5.20
CA GLU A 295 -13.99 -31.24 -5.83
C GLU A 295 -14.42 -30.46 -7.09
N ALA A 296 -15.29 -31.04 -7.91
CA ALA A 296 -15.87 -30.35 -9.07
C ALA A 296 -16.74 -29.14 -8.68
N THR A 297 -17.51 -29.20 -7.58
CA THR A 297 -18.25 -28.02 -7.07
C THR A 297 -17.34 -26.94 -6.49
N ILE A 298 -16.25 -27.32 -5.82
CA ILE A 298 -15.26 -26.38 -5.26
C ILE A 298 -14.51 -25.65 -6.37
N LYS A 299 -14.12 -26.36 -7.45
CA LYS A 299 -13.51 -25.75 -8.64
C LYS A 299 -14.42 -24.69 -9.26
N LYS A 300 -15.68 -25.03 -9.55
CA LYS A 300 -16.68 -24.07 -10.06
C LYS A 300 -16.83 -22.84 -9.16
N LEU A 301 -17.00 -23.05 -7.84
CA LEU A 301 -17.15 -21.94 -6.89
C LEU A 301 -15.88 -21.06 -6.82
N THR A 302 -14.70 -21.64 -7.07
CA THR A 302 -13.42 -20.90 -7.15
C THR A 302 -13.33 -20.07 -8.43
N ASP A 303 -13.77 -20.62 -9.57
CA ASP A 303 -13.85 -19.91 -10.84
C ASP A 303 -14.90 -18.78 -10.80
N ASP A 304 -16.04 -19.01 -10.15
CA ASP A 304 -17.09 -18.00 -9.91
C ASP A 304 -16.58 -16.88 -8.99
N TYR A 305 -15.87 -17.22 -7.91
CA TYR A 305 -15.23 -16.25 -7.02
C TYR A 305 -14.15 -15.42 -7.73
N LYS A 306 -13.37 -16.04 -8.62
CA LYS A 306 -12.37 -15.36 -9.45
C LYS A 306 -13.02 -14.36 -10.41
N GLN A 307 -14.09 -14.75 -11.10
CA GLN A 307 -14.88 -13.85 -11.97
C GLN A 307 -15.51 -12.70 -11.16
N ALA A 308 -16.09 -12.98 -10.00
CA ALA A 308 -16.69 -11.96 -9.13
C ALA A 308 -15.64 -10.94 -8.64
N ARG A 309 -14.42 -11.41 -8.32
CA ARG A 309 -13.29 -10.53 -7.99
C ARG A 309 -12.89 -9.67 -9.20
N GLU A 310 -12.71 -10.27 -10.38
CA GLU A 310 -12.30 -9.55 -11.60
C GLU A 310 -13.30 -8.45 -11.98
N MET A 311 -14.61 -8.74 -11.85
CA MET A 311 -15.68 -7.74 -11.99
C MET A 311 -15.56 -6.62 -10.94
N LEU A 312 -15.26 -6.93 -9.68
CA LEU A 312 -15.11 -5.93 -8.61
C LEU A 312 -13.88 -5.05 -8.85
N GLU A 313 -12.76 -5.63 -9.30
CA GLU A 313 -11.53 -4.93 -9.67
C GLU A 313 -11.77 -3.97 -10.85
N GLU A 314 -12.59 -4.38 -11.84
CA GLU A 314 -13.05 -3.52 -12.93
C GLU A 314 -13.99 -2.38 -12.46
N TYR A 315 -14.90 -2.65 -11.51
CA TYR A 315 -15.77 -1.63 -10.92
C TYR A 315 -14.99 -0.60 -10.09
N MET A 316 -13.96 -1.01 -9.35
CA MET A 316 -13.08 -0.06 -8.63
C MET A 316 -12.33 0.85 -9.60
N SER A 317 -11.73 0.29 -10.66
CA SER A 317 -11.02 1.10 -11.67
C SER A 317 -11.95 2.10 -12.36
N LYS A 318 -13.20 1.71 -12.68
CA LYS A 318 -14.22 2.63 -13.21
C LYS A 318 -14.61 3.73 -12.20
N LEU A 319 -14.63 3.41 -10.90
CA LEU A 319 -14.90 4.39 -9.85
C LEU A 319 -13.75 5.41 -9.75
N GLU A 320 -12.50 4.95 -9.70
CA GLU A 320 -11.30 5.80 -9.73
C GLU A 320 -11.28 6.72 -10.98
N GLU A 321 -11.63 6.21 -12.16
CA GLU A 321 -11.78 7.02 -13.38
C GLU A 321 -12.90 8.08 -13.29
N THR A 322 -13.97 7.82 -12.53
CA THR A 322 -15.01 8.84 -12.28
C THR A 322 -14.57 9.85 -11.24
N GLU A 323 -13.92 9.44 -10.15
CA GLU A 323 -13.40 10.35 -9.12
C GLU A 323 -12.32 11.27 -9.69
N ARG A 324 -11.37 10.73 -10.48
CA ARG A 324 -10.33 11.49 -11.16
C ARG A 324 -10.91 12.54 -12.12
N ARG A 325 -11.97 12.20 -12.87
CA ARG A 325 -12.70 13.15 -13.73
C ARG A 325 -13.49 14.18 -12.92
N MET A 326 -14.11 13.80 -11.81
CA MET A 326 -14.78 14.73 -10.91
C MET A 326 -13.78 15.74 -10.32
N GLU A 327 -12.59 15.30 -9.92
CA GLU A 327 -11.51 16.16 -9.42
C GLU A 327 -10.96 17.10 -10.51
N GLU A 328 -10.80 16.60 -11.75
CA GLU A 328 -10.48 17.44 -12.92
C GLU A 328 -11.55 18.51 -13.13
N THR A 329 -12.84 18.15 -13.18
CA THR A 329 -13.93 19.13 -13.32
C THR A 329 -14.03 20.09 -12.13
N GLY A 330 -13.67 19.65 -10.91
CA GLY A 330 -13.61 20.50 -9.73
C GLY A 330 -12.54 21.59 -9.86
N LYS A 331 -11.34 21.22 -10.33
CA LYS A 331 -10.26 22.17 -10.65
C LYS A 331 -10.71 23.15 -11.74
N ASP A 332 -11.32 22.63 -12.81
CA ASP A 332 -11.88 23.39 -13.92
C ASP A 332 -12.98 24.38 -13.48
N VAL A 333 -13.79 24.03 -12.47
CA VAL A 333 -14.77 24.92 -11.85
C VAL A 333 -14.06 25.98 -11.02
N THR A 334 -13.13 25.62 -10.13
CA THR A 334 -12.41 26.62 -9.30
C THR A 334 -11.58 27.62 -10.12
N SER A 335 -11.07 27.24 -11.30
CA SER A 335 -10.44 28.18 -12.23
C SER A 335 -11.45 29.19 -12.77
N ARG A 336 -12.62 28.72 -13.21
CA ARG A 336 -13.70 29.59 -13.71
C ARG A 336 -14.29 30.47 -12.60
N ASP A 337 -14.38 29.99 -11.37
CA ASP A 337 -14.80 30.80 -10.23
C ASP A 337 -13.80 31.94 -9.96
N SER A 338 -12.49 31.69 -10.11
CA SER A 338 -11.46 32.75 -10.05
C SER A 338 -11.61 33.75 -11.21
N GLU A 339 -11.78 33.27 -12.44
CA GLU A 339 -12.03 34.14 -13.62
C GLU A 339 -13.31 34.98 -13.45
N ILE A 340 -14.35 34.43 -12.80
CA ILE A 340 -15.60 35.13 -12.49
C ILE A 340 -15.36 36.22 -11.43
N VAL A 341 -14.51 35.99 -10.42
CA VAL A 341 -14.13 37.02 -9.44
C VAL A 341 -13.34 38.15 -10.12
N ASP A 342 -12.34 37.83 -10.94
CA ASP A 342 -11.56 38.82 -11.70
C ASP A 342 -12.48 39.67 -12.61
N LEU A 343 -13.47 39.05 -13.25
CA LEU A 343 -14.47 39.73 -14.07
C LEU A 343 -15.47 40.56 -13.24
N GLN A 344 -15.81 40.14 -12.02
CA GLN A 344 -16.64 40.93 -11.09
C GLN A 344 -15.90 42.17 -10.61
N GLU A 345 -14.63 42.07 -10.19
CA GLU A 345 -13.81 43.23 -9.84
C GLU A 345 -13.66 44.19 -11.03
N ALA A 346 -13.46 43.65 -12.24
CA ALA A 346 -13.42 44.45 -13.46
C ALA A 346 -14.76 45.18 -13.73
N MET A 347 -15.90 44.49 -13.60
CA MET A 347 -17.22 45.11 -13.74
C MET A 347 -17.45 46.20 -12.70
N ASP A 348 -17.14 45.97 -11.43
CA ASP A 348 -17.32 46.98 -10.37
C ASP A 348 -16.38 48.17 -10.56
N SER A 349 -15.15 47.96 -11.05
CA SER A 349 -14.25 49.07 -11.41
C SER A 349 -14.81 49.95 -12.53
N LEU A 350 -15.47 49.34 -13.53
CA LEU A 350 -16.14 50.06 -14.63
C LEU A 350 -17.44 50.70 -14.16
N ARG A 351 -18.20 50.04 -13.28
CA ARG A 351 -19.41 50.56 -12.65
C ARG A 351 -19.11 51.85 -11.88
N ASN A 352 -18.06 51.82 -11.06
CA ASN A 352 -17.59 52.99 -10.31
C ASN A 352 -17.10 54.11 -11.25
N GLN A 353 -16.44 53.79 -12.37
CA GLN A 353 -16.10 54.80 -13.38
C GLN A 353 -17.34 55.43 -14.03
N VAL A 354 -18.36 54.63 -14.37
CA VAL A 354 -19.63 55.13 -14.92
C VAL A 354 -20.38 56.00 -13.90
N GLU A 355 -20.36 55.63 -12.62
CA GLU A 355 -20.96 56.39 -11.52
C GLU A 355 -20.27 57.76 -11.34
N MET A 356 -18.92 57.77 -11.25
CA MET A 356 -18.12 59.02 -11.24
C MET A 356 -18.36 59.89 -12.50
N LYS A 357 -18.55 59.29 -13.69
CA LYS A 357 -18.90 60.04 -14.90
C LYS A 357 -20.34 60.54 -14.90
N GLY A 358 -21.25 59.87 -14.21
CA GLY A 358 -22.59 60.37 -13.89
C GLY A 358 -22.51 61.65 -13.07
N GLU A 359 -21.75 61.64 -11.96
CA GLU A 359 -21.53 62.82 -11.11
C GLU A 359 -20.86 63.99 -11.87
N GLU A 360 -19.85 63.71 -12.70
CA GLU A 360 -19.23 64.73 -13.56
C GLU A 360 -20.25 65.35 -14.52
N ILE A 361 -21.09 64.54 -15.16
CA ILE A 361 -22.14 65.00 -16.07
C ILE A 361 -23.19 65.81 -15.32
N GLU A 362 -23.65 65.38 -14.14
CA GLU A 362 -24.62 66.12 -13.35
C GLU A 362 -24.07 67.47 -12.89
N SER A 363 -22.82 67.52 -12.43
CA SER A 363 -22.14 68.77 -12.10
C SER A 363 -21.95 69.70 -13.31
N LEU A 364 -21.74 69.14 -14.52
CA LEU A 364 -21.70 69.91 -15.76
C LEU A 364 -23.10 70.39 -16.19
N MET A 365 -24.15 69.60 -16.00
CA MET A 365 -25.54 70.02 -16.23
C MET A 365 -25.96 71.13 -15.27
N GLU A 366 -25.58 71.06 -13.99
CA GLU A 366 -25.85 72.12 -13.02
C GLU A 366 -25.11 73.43 -13.40
N LYS A 367 -23.84 73.34 -13.81
CA LYS A 367 -23.07 74.48 -14.34
C LYS A 367 -23.70 75.06 -15.61
N MET A 368 -24.15 74.20 -16.53
CA MET A 368 -24.84 74.61 -17.76
C MET A 368 -26.17 75.31 -17.47
N SER A 369 -27.00 74.76 -16.56
CA SER A 369 -28.25 75.37 -16.11
C SER A 369 -28.02 76.72 -15.44
N ASN A 370 -27.00 76.83 -14.56
CA ASN A 370 -26.57 78.10 -13.97
C ASN A 370 -26.11 79.12 -15.02
N ILE A 371 -25.41 78.69 -16.08
CA ILE A 371 -25.03 79.55 -17.21
C ILE A 371 -26.27 79.96 -18.02
N GLU A 372 -27.22 79.05 -18.25
CA GLU A 372 -28.44 79.36 -18.98
C GLU A 372 -29.33 80.36 -18.21
N VAL A 373 -29.46 80.20 -16.89
CA VAL A 373 -30.16 81.17 -16.02
C VAL A 373 -29.46 82.53 -16.05
N LYS A 374 -28.11 82.56 -15.98
CA LYS A 374 -27.33 83.80 -16.15
C LYS A 374 -27.55 84.43 -17.52
N LEU A 375 -27.60 83.65 -18.59
CA LEU A 375 -27.84 84.11 -19.97
C LEU A 375 -29.28 84.65 -20.13
N ARG A 376 -30.29 83.95 -19.61
CA ARG A 376 -31.69 84.40 -19.58
C ARG A 376 -31.84 85.72 -18.81
N LEU A 377 -31.19 85.85 -17.65
CA LEU A 377 -31.14 87.09 -16.86
C LEU A 377 -30.37 88.21 -17.59
N SER A 378 -29.27 87.88 -18.27
CA SER A 378 -28.50 88.85 -19.07
C SER A 378 -29.32 89.37 -20.26
N ASN A 379 -30.01 88.49 -20.98
CA ASN A 379 -30.89 88.86 -22.08
C ASN A 379 -32.17 89.57 -21.62
N GLN A 380 -32.60 89.37 -20.37
CA GLN A 380 -33.65 90.20 -19.76
C GLN A 380 -33.13 91.59 -19.39
N LYS A 381 -31.93 91.69 -18.79
CA LYS A 381 -31.27 92.99 -18.54
C LYS A 381 -31.04 93.76 -19.84
N LEU A 382 -30.55 93.10 -20.89
CA LEU A 382 -30.33 93.69 -22.21
C LEU A 382 -31.60 94.33 -22.74
N ARG A 383 -32.71 93.59 -22.81
CA ARG A 383 -34.02 94.11 -23.25
C ARG A 383 -34.54 95.27 -22.41
N VAL A 384 -34.29 95.28 -21.10
CA VAL A 384 -34.62 96.42 -20.23
C VAL A 384 -33.74 97.63 -20.54
N THR A 385 -32.43 97.44 -20.77
CA THR A 385 -31.54 98.55 -21.18
C THR A 385 -31.83 99.06 -22.59
N GLU A 386 -32.21 98.19 -23.53
CA GLU A 386 -32.64 98.56 -24.88
C GLU A 386 -33.93 99.40 -24.82
N GLN A 387 -34.93 98.94 -24.05
CA GLN A 387 -36.18 99.69 -23.82
C GLN A 387 -35.92 101.07 -23.20
N VAL A 388 -35.09 101.16 -22.15
CA VAL A 388 -34.73 102.43 -21.50
C VAL A 388 -33.92 103.34 -22.43
N LEU A 389 -33.07 102.79 -23.30
CA LEU A 389 -32.34 103.56 -24.32
C LEU A 389 -33.30 104.13 -25.37
N VAL A 390 -34.27 103.35 -25.86
CA VAL A 390 -35.31 103.84 -26.79
C VAL A 390 -36.17 104.92 -26.13
N GLU A 391 -36.61 104.73 -24.88
CA GLU A 391 -37.37 105.74 -24.13
C GLU A 391 -36.58 107.04 -23.94
N LYS A 392 -35.26 106.95 -23.73
CA LYS A 392 -34.36 108.11 -23.64
C LYS A 392 -34.06 108.76 -24.99
N GLU A 393 -33.98 107.99 -26.07
CA GLU A 393 -33.84 108.50 -27.43
C GLU A 393 -35.12 109.25 -27.85
N GLU A 394 -36.30 108.71 -27.54
CA GLU A 394 -37.57 109.42 -27.72
C GLU A 394 -37.67 110.67 -26.83
N GLU A 395 -37.25 110.61 -25.56
CA GLU A 395 -37.23 111.79 -24.69
C GLU A 395 -36.30 112.87 -25.25
N SER A 396 -35.12 112.49 -25.75
CA SER A 396 -34.21 113.40 -26.45
C SER A 396 -34.86 114.01 -27.69
N LYS A 397 -35.52 113.22 -28.54
CA LYS A 397 -36.27 113.73 -29.72
C LYS A 397 -37.42 114.66 -29.33
N ARG A 398 -38.12 114.39 -28.22
CA ARG A 398 -39.17 115.26 -27.64
C ARG A 398 -38.60 116.57 -27.07
N ILE A 399 -37.36 116.57 -26.58
CA ILE A 399 -36.65 117.78 -26.13
C ILE A 399 -36.12 118.58 -27.34
N GLU A 400 -35.52 117.92 -28.31
CA GLU A 400 -35.05 118.51 -29.58
C GLU A 400 -36.18 119.17 -30.35
N ALA A 401 -37.34 118.50 -30.49
CA ALA A 401 -38.53 119.07 -31.11
C ALA A 401 -39.03 120.33 -30.38
N LYS A 402 -38.99 120.36 -29.04
CA LYS A 402 -39.34 121.56 -28.25
C LYS A 402 -38.34 122.68 -28.42
N HIS A 403 -37.04 122.40 -28.53
CA HIS A 403 -36.04 123.42 -28.81
C HIS A 403 -36.18 124.00 -30.22
N LEU A 404 -36.58 123.20 -31.21
CA LEU A 404 -36.91 123.68 -32.55
C LEU A 404 -38.20 124.52 -32.58
N GLU A 405 -39.22 124.14 -31.81
CA GLU A 405 -40.44 124.94 -31.62
C GLU A 405 -40.16 126.27 -30.89
N GLU A 406 -39.34 126.25 -29.84
CA GLU A 406 -38.90 127.44 -29.10
C GLU A 406 -38.01 128.34 -29.97
N GLN A 407 -37.13 127.77 -30.80
CA GLN A 407 -36.34 128.51 -31.78
C GLN A 407 -37.23 129.15 -32.84
N ALA A 408 -38.23 128.43 -33.38
CA ALA A 408 -39.18 129.00 -34.35
C ALA A 408 -39.99 130.16 -33.75
N LEU A 409 -40.43 130.05 -32.49
CA LEU A 409 -41.07 131.14 -31.75
C LEU A 409 -40.11 132.30 -31.43
N LEU A 410 -38.81 132.06 -31.35
CA LEU A 410 -37.78 133.10 -31.24
C LEU A 410 -37.57 133.81 -32.58
N GLU A 411 -37.48 133.06 -33.68
CA GLU A 411 -37.36 133.58 -35.05
C GLU A 411 -38.62 134.37 -35.46
N GLU A 412 -39.82 133.95 -35.05
CA GLU A 412 -41.05 134.72 -35.22
C GLU A 412 -41.02 136.05 -34.45
N LYS A 413 -40.57 136.05 -33.18
CA LYS A 413 -40.38 137.29 -32.40
C LYS A 413 -39.31 138.20 -33.00
N ILE A 414 -38.23 137.64 -33.54
CA ILE A 414 -37.19 138.37 -34.25
C ILE A 414 -37.77 138.97 -35.55
N ALA A 415 -38.57 138.23 -36.31
CA ALA A 415 -39.25 138.72 -37.51
C ALA A 415 -40.26 139.84 -37.18
N MET A 416 -41.09 139.67 -36.14
CA MET A 416 -42.01 140.71 -35.66
C MET A 416 -41.26 141.98 -35.21
N THR A 417 -40.18 141.86 -34.44
CA THR A 417 -39.41 143.04 -34.04
C THR A 417 -38.76 143.72 -35.24
N HIS A 418 -38.19 142.97 -36.20
CA HIS A 418 -37.71 143.53 -37.46
C HIS A 418 -38.81 144.20 -38.31
N GLU A 419 -40.05 143.69 -38.30
CA GLU A 419 -41.20 144.35 -38.93
C GLU A 419 -41.51 145.69 -38.25
N THR A 420 -41.55 145.75 -36.92
CA THR A 420 -41.77 147.02 -36.19
C THR A 420 -40.64 148.03 -36.40
N TYR A 421 -39.38 147.59 -36.42
CA TYR A 421 -38.24 148.47 -36.75
C TYR A 421 -38.27 148.93 -38.21
N ARG A 422 -38.68 148.07 -39.16
CA ARG A 422 -38.90 148.43 -40.57
C ARG A 422 -40.01 149.47 -40.73
N GLY A 423 -41.12 149.32 -40.00
CA GLY A 423 -42.19 150.33 -39.93
C GLY A 423 -41.68 151.68 -39.42
N LEU A 424 -40.95 151.70 -38.31
CA LEU A 424 -40.31 152.90 -37.74
C LEU A 424 -39.32 153.55 -38.72
N ILE A 425 -38.49 152.77 -39.41
CA ILE A 425 -37.55 153.27 -40.42
C ILE A 425 -38.30 153.92 -41.60
N ASN A 426 -39.39 153.31 -42.07
CA ASN A 426 -40.23 153.88 -43.13
C ASN A 426 -40.90 155.19 -42.67
N GLU A 427 -41.50 155.23 -41.47
CA GLU A 427 -42.14 156.42 -40.91
C GLU A 427 -41.13 157.57 -40.67
N ILE A 428 -39.89 157.24 -40.30
CA ILE A 428 -38.78 158.21 -40.23
C ILE A 428 -38.42 158.69 -41.65
N SER A 429 -38.33 157.79 -42.63
CA SER A 429 -37.99 158.12 -44.02
C SER A 429 -39.03 159.04 -44.66
N GLU A 430 -40.32 158.78 -44.51
CA GLU A 430 -41.41 159.65 -44.98
C GLU A 430 -41.41 161.02 -44.28
N ARG A 431 -41.12 161.07 -42.98
CA ARG A 431 -40.98 162.32 -42.20
C ARG A 431 -39.76 163.13 -42.63
N VAL A 432 -38.65 162.47 -42.93
CA VAL A 432 -37.44 163.09 -43.47
C VAL A 432 -37.70 163.63 -44.87
N ASN A 433 -38.31 162.84 -45.77
CA ASN A 433 -38.64 163.27 -47.13
C ASN A 433 -39.62 164.46 -47.14
N SER A 434 -40.72 164.38 -46.38
CA SER A 434 -41.70 165.46 -46.29
C SER A 434 -41.16 166.74 -45.62
N THR A 435 -40.18 166.63 -44.71
CA THR A 435 -39.57 167.81 -44.06
C THR A 435 -38.44 168.43 -44.88
N ILE A 436 -37.56 167.61 -45.48
CA ILE A 436 -36.39 168.08 -46.22
C ILE A 436 -36.76 168.57 -47.62
N LEU A 437 -37.63 167.85 -48.35
CA LEU A 437 -37.98 168.20 -49.74
C LEU A 437 -38.70 169.56 -49.80
N ASN A 438 -39.72 169.76 -48.96
CA ASN A 438 -40.45 171.02 -48.84
C ASN A 438 -39.53 172.19 -48.39
N ARG A 439 -38.58 171.93 -47.48
CA ARG A 439 -37.58 172.94 -47.09
C ARG A 439 -36.66 173.30 -48.25
N PHE A 440 -36.14 172.32 -49.00
CA PHE A 440 -35.27 172.56 -50.15
C PHE A 440 -35.99 173.32 -51.27
N GLN A 441 -37.25 172.99 -51.59
CA GLN A 441 -38.03 173.74 -52.57
C GLN A 441 -38.20 175.21 -52.13
N SER A 442 -38.60 175.46 -50.88
CA SER A 442 -38.73 176.83 -50.33
C SER A 442 -37.40 177.60 -50.21
N LEU A 443 -36.26 176.89 -50.27
CA LEU A 443 -34.92 177.48 -50.29
C LEU A 443 -34.49 177.81 -51.72
N SER A 444 -34.86 176.95 -52.68
CA SER A 444 -34.58 177.12 -54.11
C SER A 444 -35.30 178.33 -54.69
N GLU A 445 -36.60 178.49 -54.40
CA GLU A 445 -37.38 179.67 -54.83
C GLU A 445 -36.73 180.98 -54.32
N LYS A 446 -36.32 181.01 -53.05
CA LYS A 446 -35.62 182.15 -52.43
C LYS A 446 -34.21 182.37 -52.97
N PHE A 447 -33.60 181.37 -53.58
CA PHE A 447 -32.31 181.49 -54.26
C PHE A 447 -32.48 182.09 -55.65
N GLU A 448 -33.47 181.64 -56.43
CA GLU A 448 -33.80 182.23 -57.74
C GLU A 448 -34.25 183.69 -57.63
N GLU A 449 -35.12 184.00 -56.68
CA GLU A 449 -35.63 185.36 -56.45
C GLU A 449 -34.48 186.32 -56.10
N LYS A 450 -33.56 185.89 -55.23
CA LYS A 450 -32.32 186.64 -54.98
C LYS A 450 -31.44 186.75 -56.21
N HIS A 451 -31.28 185.68 -57.00
CA HIS A 451 -30.41 185.70 -58.17
C HIS A 451 -30.88 186.74 -59.21
N ARG A 452 -32.20 186.86 -59.46
CA ARG A 452 -32.76 187.93 -60.31
C ARG A 452 -32.44 189.32 -59.75
N SER A 453 -32.64 189.54 -58.45
CA SER A 453 -32.37 190.86 -57.83
C SER A 453 -30.89 191.29 -57.91
N TYR A 454 -29.96 190.34 -57.79
CA TYR A 454 -28.54 190.60 -57.99
C TYR A 454 -28.19 190.87 -59.45
N GLU A 455 -28.82 190.17 -60.40
CA GLU A 455 -28.60 190.36 -61.83
C GLU A 455 -29.05 191.75 -62.31
N GLU A 456 -30.24 192.20 -61.91
CA GLU A 456 -30.71 193.57 -62.18
C GLU A 456 -29.78 194.63 -61.55
N THR A 457 -29.36 194.42 -60.30
CA THR A 457 -28.45 195.34 -59.58
C THR A 457 -27.08 195.42 -60.26
N VAL A 458 -26.54 194.29 -60.76
CA VAL A 458 -25.26 194.23 -61.48
C VAL A 458 -25.37 194.87 -62.87
N VAL A 459 -26.49 194.70 -63.57
CA VAL A 459 -26.74 195.39 -64.85
C VAL A 459 -26.80 196.91 -64.65
N GLU A 460 -27.49 197.40 -63.62
CA GLU A 460 -27.58 198.84 -63.34
C GLU A 460 -26.23 199.41 -62.87
N ALA A 461 -25.49 198.68 -62.04
CA ALA A 461 -24.11 199.03 -61.68
C ALA A 461 -23.18 199.08 -62.90
N THR A 462 -23.36 198.19 -63.87
CA THR A 462 -22.57 198.16 -65.12
C THR A 462 -22.89 199.37 -66.01
N LYS A 463 -24.15 199.82 -66.08
CA LYS A 463 -24.54 201.09 -66.74
C LYS A 463 -23.91 202.30 -66.03
N MET A 464 -23.91 202.32 -64.70
CA MET A 464 -23.26 203.38 -63.91
C MET A 464 -21.75 203.42 -64.17
N PHE A 465 -21.06 202.27 -64.14
CA PHE A 465 -19.64 202.17 -64.46
C PHE A 465 -19.32 202.64 -65.88
N SER A 466 -20.20 202.36 -66.84
CA SER A 466 -20.07 202.82 -68.22
C SER A 466 -20.19 204.34 -68.36
N ARG A 467 -21.07 204.99 -67.58
CA ARG A 467 -21.17 206.47 -67.52
C ARG A 467 -19.93 207.07 -66.85
N ALA A 468 -19.49 206.52 -65.71
CA ALA A 468 -18.31 206.99 -64.99
C ALA A 468 -17.03 206.88 -65.85
N LYS A 469 -16.84 205.76 -66.55
CA LYS A 469 -15.73 205.54 -67.47
C LYS A 469 -15.70 206.53 -68.65
N LYS A 470 -16.84 207.07 -69.05
CA LYS A 470 -16.91 208.12 -70.09
C LYS A 470 -16.47 209.49 -69.55
N CYS A 471 -16.94 209.86 -68.36
CA CYS A 471 -16.52 211.09 -67.66
C CYS A 471 -14.99 211.11 -67.39
N VAL A 472 -14.39 209.96 -67.06
CA VAL A 472 -12.93 209.77 -66.89
C VAL A 472 -12.12 210.02 -68.18
N ILE A 473 -12.76 210.01 -69.35
CA ILE A 473 -12.11 210.30 -70.65
C ILE A 473 -12.25 211.79 -71.02
N GLU A 474 -13.39 212.41 -70.72
CA GLU A 474 -13.63 213.84 -70.95
C GLU A 474 -12.78 214.70 -69.99
N MET A 475 -12.82 214.42 -68.67
CA MET A 475 -11.99 215.11 -67.67
C MET A 475 -10.47 214.94 -67.83
N LYS A 476 -10.02 213.95 -68.63
CA LYS A 476 -8.60 213.80 -68.96
C LYS A 476 -8.13 214.73 -70.06
N LYS A 477 -9.01 215.09 -71.01
CA LYS A 477 -8.67 216.02 -72.08
C LYS A 477 -8.60 217.46 -71.57
N GLU A 478 -9.65 217.93 -70.92
CA GLU A 478 -9.77 219.31 -70.42
C GLU A 478 -8.70 219.73 -69.40
N LYS A 479 -7.94 218.78 -68.82
CA LYS A 479 -6.82 219.05 -67.91
C LYS A 479 -5.44 218.92 -68.55
N GLU A 480 -5.32 218.21 -69.67
CA GLU A 480 -4.07 218.09 -70.43
C GLU A 480 -4.00 219.15 -71.57
N GLU A 481 -5.15 219.61 -72.07
CA GLU A 481 -5.38 220.78 -72.94
C GLU A 481 -5.60 222.10 -72.13
N MET A 482 -5.33 222.08 -70.82
CA MET A 482 -5.11 223.24 -69.94
C MET A 482 -3.85 223.00 -69.09
N GLU A 483 -2.79 222.41 -69.64
CA GLU A 483 -1.95 223.00 -70.69
C GLU A 483 -1.23 224.29 -70.26
N LYS A 484 0.07 224.18 -70.48
CA LYS A 484 1.10 225.13 -70.91
C LYS A 484 0.69 226.47 -71.54
N GLU A 485 -0.58 226.76 -71.86
CA GLU A 485 -1.02 228.15 -72.10
C GLU A 485 -0.53 229.09 -70.98
N LYS A 486 -0.51 228.63 -69.72
CA LYS A 486 0.06 229.42 -68.60
C LYS A 486 1.60 229.49 -68.53
N LYS A 487 2.36 228.74 -69.33
CA LYS A 487 3.85 228.80 -69.32
C LYS A 487 4.49 229.21 -70.63
N GLU A 488 3.88 228.96 -71.77
CA GLU A 488 4.36 229.49 -73.05
C GLU A 488 3.99 230.98 -73.18
N MET A 489 2.82 231.43 -72.68
CA MET A 489 2.52 232.86 -72.48
C MET A 489 3.45 233.59 -71.48
N GLU A 490 4.20 232.88 -70.63
CA GLU A 490 5.08 233.50 -69.64
C GLU A 490 6.58 233.45 -70.02
N LYS A 491 6.94 232.83 -71.17
CA LYS A 491 8.30 232.96 -71.74
C LYS A 491 8.39 233.32 -73.22
N GLU A 492 7.34 233.20 -74.03
CA GLU A 492 7.26 234.03 -75.26
C GLU A 492 7.13 235.53 -74.92
N LYS A 493 6.65 235.85 -73.70
CA LYS A 493 6.77 237.19 -73.13
C LYS A 493 8.22 237.69 -73.11
N GLU A 494 9.22 236.87 -72.77
CA GLU A 494 10.56 237.37 -72.46
C GLU A 494 11.41 237.71 -73.71
N GLU A 495 11.12 237.14 -74.89
CA GLU A 495 11.86 237.46 -76.13
C GLU A 495 11.09 238.15 -77.26
N MET A 496 9.75 238.26 -77.19
CA MET A 496 9.07 239.35 -77.91
C MET A 496 9.14 240.69 -77.15
N GLU A 497 9.30 240.71 -75.82
CA GLU A 497 9.64 241.95 -75.09
C GLU A 497 11.06 242.43 -75.45
N LYS A 498 12.02 241.53 -75.73
CA LYS A 498 13.31 241.88 -76.37
C LYS A 498 13.25 242.27 -77.85
N LYS A 499 12.10 242.19 -78.52
CA LYS A 499 11.88 242.88 -79.82
C LYS A 499 10.87 244.03 -79.76
N LEU A 500 10.31 244.31 -78.57
CA LEU A 500 9.89 245.65 -78.17
C LEU A 500 11.05 246.51 -77.64
N GLU A 501 12.24 245.93 -77.43
CA GLU A 501 13.50 246.66 -77.14
C GLU A 501 13.86 247.73 -78.20
N GLY A 502 13.24 247.68 -79.39
CA GLY A 502 13.46 248.62 -80.49
C GLY A 502 12.64 249.91 -80.42
N LYS A 503 11.30 249.82 -80.49
CA LYS A 503 10.44 250.96 -80.88
C LYS A 503 9.82 251.79 -79.75
N VAL A 504 9.96 251.39 -78.49
CA VAL A 504 9.66 252.27 -77.33
C VAL A 504 10.90 253.01 -76.83
N ARG A 505 12.08 252.82 -77.46
CA ARG A 505 13.29 253.64 -77.20
C ARG A 505 13.13 255.11 -77.60
N GLU A 506 12.10 255.48 -78.37
CA GLU A 506 11.87 256.85 -78.83
C GLU A 506 10.76 257.58 -78.04
N GLU A 507 9.53 257.05 -77.93
CA GLU A 507 8.39 257.87 -77.46
C GLU A 507 8.41 258.31 -75.99
N GLU A 508 8.87 257.52 -75.01
CA GLU A 508 8.92 257.98 -73.60
C GLU A 508 10.28 258.57 -73.19
N LYS A 509 11.28 258.63 -74.08
CA LYS A 509 12.39 259.59 -73.95
C LYS A 509 11.93 261.03 -74.19
N GLU A 510 10.75 261.24 -74.76
CA GLU A 510 10.10 262.55 -74.75
C GLU A 510 9.46 262.86 -73.38
N LYS A 511 9.07 261.85 -72.58
CA LYS A 511 8.50 262.08 -71.24
C LYS A 511 9.52 262.40 -70.16
N GLU A 512 10.78 262.04 -70.38
CA GLU A 512 11.94 262.55 -69.61
C GLU A 512 11.91 264.09 -69.52
N LYS A 513 11.34 264.78 -70.52
CA LYS A 513 11.27 266.25 -70.62
C LYS A 513 9.97 266.89 -70.09
N LEU A 514 8.95 266.12 -69.68
CA LEU A 514 7.64 266.68 -69.25
C LEU A 514 7.23 266.36 -67.81
N LYS A 515 8.14 265.89 -66.95
CA LYS A 515 7.90 265.95 -65.49
C LYS A 515 9.06 266.38 -64.60
N GLU A 516 10.26 266.55 -65.16
CA GLU A 516 11.21 267.53 -64.59
C GLU A 516 10.60 268.95 -64.60
N THR A 517 9.76 269.27 -65.59
CA THR A 517 8.96 270.52 -65.63
C THR A 517 7.78 270.60 -64.64
N VAL A 518 7.58 269.59 -63.79
CA VAL A 518 6.68 269.67 -62.61
C VAL A 518 7.45 269.44 -61.29
N LEU A 519 8.77 269.29 -61.35
CA LEU A 519 9.71 269.22 -60.22
C LEU A 519 9.92 270.60 -59.55
N GLY A 520 8.91 271.49 -59.59
CA GLY A 520 9.05 272.90 -59.24
C GLY A 520 7.78 273.66 -58.80
N LEU A 521 6.64 272.99 -58.57
CA LEU A 521 5.41 273.63 -58.04
C LEU A 521 4.75 272.88 -56.86
N GLY A 522 5.43 271.86 -56.33
CA GLY A 522 4.89 270.93 -55.32
C GLY A 522 5.14 271.36 -53.88
N GLU A 523 6.41 271.50 -53.48
CA GLU A 523 6.81 271.73 -52.09
C GLU A 523 6.41 273.13 -51.57
N GLU A 524 6.35 274.14 -52.44
CA GLU A 524 5.69 275.42 -52.12
C GLU A 524 4.22 275.23 -51.71
N LYS A 525 3.53 274.24 -52.30
CA LYS A 525 2.07 274.18 -52.35
C LYS A 525 1.41 273.06 -51.54
N ARG A 526 1.91 272.84 -50.32
CA ARG A 526 1.41 273.62 -49.15
C ARG A 526 1.84 273.05 -47.80
N GLU A 527 2.91 273.62 -47.27
CA GLU A 527 3.07 273.84 -45.82
C GLU A 527 1.86 274.62 -45.23
N VAL A 528 1.12 275.38 -46.06
CA VAL A 528 -0.16 276.05 -45.70
C VAL A 528 -1.25 275.08 -45.21
N ILE A 529 -1.13 273.76 -45.36
CA ILE A 529 -2.08 272.80 -44.73
C ILE A 529 -1.52 272.21 -43.41
N ARG A 530 -0.19 272.22 -43.17
CA ARG A 530 0.32 272.18 -41.79
C ARG A 530 -0.15 273.39 -40.98
N GLN A 531 -0.36 274.54 -41.63
CA GLN A 531 -0.96 275.72 -40.97
C GLN A 531 -2.46 275.59 -40.68
N LEU A 532 -3.24 274.83 -41.47
CA LEU A 532 -4.71 274.96 -41.46
C LEU A 532 -5.40 274.07 -40.42
N CYS A 533 -5.32 272.74 -40.54
CA CYS A 533 -6.23 271.85 -39.80
C CYS A 533 -5.73 271.37 -38.42
N VAL A 534 -4.71 272.04 -37.87
CA VAL A 534 -4.60 272.24 -36.40
C VAL A 534 -5.93 272.83 -35.84
N TRP A 535 -6.69 273.53 -36.69
CA TRP A 535 -8.06 274.01 -36.42
C TRP A 535 -9.14 272.90 -36.35
N ILE A 536 -8.84 271.63 -36.63
CA ILE A 536 -9.78 270.49 -36.50
C ILE A 536 -9.53 269.65 -35.25
N GLU A 537 -8.29 269.56 -34.74
CA GLU A 537 -8.00 269.13 -33.36
C GLU A 537 -8.94 269.90 -32.40
N HIS A 538 -8.92 271.24 -32.53
CA HIS A 538 -9.79 272.22 -31.85
C HIS A 538 -11.31 272.00 -32.01
N HIS A 539 -11.77 271.18 -32.97
CA HIS A 539 -13.19 271.06 -33.30
C HIS A 539 -13.85 269.70 -33.04
N ARG A 540 -13.11 268.62 -32.78
CA ARG A 540 -13.74 267.35 -32.31
C ARG A 540 -13.40 266.89 -30.90
N GLU A 541 -12.47 267.55 -30.23
CA GLU A 541 -12.53 267.72 -28.76
C GLU A 541 -13.92 268.27 -28.34
N ARG A 542 -14.63 268.97 -29.25
CA ARG A 542 -16.00 269.45 -29.05
C ARG A 542 -17.13 268.43 -29.32
N CYS A 543 -16.86 267.23 -29.86
CA CYS A 543 -17.89 266.17 -29.95
C CYS A 543 -17.61 264.96 -29.03
N GLU A 544 -16.36 264.75 -28.61
CA GLU A 544 -16.09 263.98 -27.37
C GLU A 544 -16.68 264.68 -26.13
N TYR A 545 -17.10 265.95 -26.28
CA TYR A 545 -17.91 266.71 -25.33
C TYR A 545 -19.45 266.65 -25.55
N LEU A 546 -19.98 266.14 -26.67
CA LEU A 546 -21.42 266.28 -27.00
C LEU A 546 -22.28 265.02 -26.89
N GLU A 547 -21.78 263.80 -27.15
CA GLU A 547 -22.60 262.58 -26.99
C GLU A 547 -22.45 261.92 -25.61
N ASP A 548 -21.38 262.26 -24.87
CA ASP A 548 -21.35 262.12 -23.41
C ASP A 548 -22.45 262.97 -22.71
N VAL A 549 -23.03 263.95 -23.44
CA VAL A 549 -24.22 264.72 -23.02
C VAL A 549 -25.51 264.14 -23.62
N LEU A 550 -25.55 263.86 -24.92
CA LEU A 550 -26.79 263.59 -25.68
C LEU A 550 -27.48 262.23 -25.47
N SER A 551 -26.95 261.32 -24.65
CA SER A 551 -27.75 260.20 -24.10
C SER A 551 -27.50 259.84 -22.63
N LYS A 552 -26.76 260.69 -21.90
CA LYS A 552 -27.15 260.99 -20.50
C LYS A 552 -28.50 261.72 -20.47
N MET A 553 -28.75 262.57 -21.47
CA MET A 553 -30.05 263.17 -21.74
C MET A 553 -30.85 262.36 -22.77
N ILE A 554 -32.10 261.96 -22.55
CA ILE A 554 -32.98 262.24 -21.43
C ILE A 554 -33.87 260.99 -21.34
N VAL A 555 -33.84 260.29 -20.21
CA VAL A 555 -34.75 260.56 -19.10
C VAL A 555 -36.21 260.47 -19.57
N ALA A 556 -36.83 259.36 -19.19
CA ALA A 556 -38.16 259.27 -18.58
C ALA A 556 -39.07 260.52 -18.65
N ARG A 557 -40.38 260.26 -18.86
CA ARG A 557 -41.45 261.23 -19.15
C ARG A 557 -41.35 261.68 -20.62
N GLY A 558 -42.17 261.19 -21.54
CA GLY A 558 -43.56 260.72 -21.36
C GLY A 558 -44.52 261.90 -21.31
N GLN A 559 -45.79 261.68 -20.92
CA GLN A 559 -46.82 262.72 -20.91
C GLN A 559 -47.86 262.48 -19.81
N ARG A 560 -48.42 263.50 -19.13
CA ARG A 560 -48.23 264.97 -19.16
C ARG A 560 -47.76 265.46 -17.74
N GLN A 561 -47.84 266.71 -17.24
CA GLN A 561 -48.45 267.97 -17.70
C GLN A 561 -47.92 269.22 -16.93
N SER A 562 -48.20 270.41 -17.49
CA SER A 562 -48.50 271.68 -16.79
C SER A 562 -47.37 272.58 -16.23
N GLN A 563 -47.20 273.74 -16.89
CA GLN A 563 -46.80 275.07 -16.33
C GLN A 563 -45.38 275.19 -15.69
N ARG A 564 -44.77 276.37 -15.52
CA ARG A 564 -45.15 277.79 -15.76
C ARG A 564 -43.89 278.66 -15.99
N ALA A 565 -44.10 279.88 -16.53
CA ALA A 565 -43.27 281.08 -16.42
C ALA A 565 -41.84 281.01 -17.00
#